data_AF-A0A919MQK1-F1
#
_entry.id   AF-A0A919MQK1-F1
#
_cell.length_a   1.000
_cell.length_b   1.000
_cell.length_c   1.000
_cell.angle_alpha   90.00
_cell.angle_beta   90.00
_cell.angle_gamma   90.00
#
_symmetry.space_group_name_H-M   'P 1'
#
loop_
_entity.id
_entity.type
_entity.pdbx_description
1 polymer ?
#
loop_
_entity_poly.entity_id
_entity_poly.type
_entity_poly.pdbx_seq_one_letter_code
_entity_poly.pdbx_strand_id
1 'polypeptide(L)'
;MPETAGWQTLDVGTIPQATVRTRVTVPLRFPDGYATTARVLTFDGLIDGREHLALGLGDWERAVQSAPLVRPHSECLTGDVFGSQRCDCGPQLREAVERIAEPGGLLLYLRQEGRGIGLYAKLDAYALQEAGLDTYEANVALGRGEDERDYTVAAQMLLALGAGRIRLLSNNPDKAAQLEARGVEVAERIPTGVHLSAANLRYLATKATHTAHTLDLPGL
;
A
#
# COMPACT_ATOMS: atom_id res chain seq x y z
N MET A 1 39.33 -22.33 -13.97
CA MET A 1 38.76 -20.98 -13.80
C MET A 1 37.62 -20.86 -14.80
N PRO A 2 36.34 -20.89 -14.38
CA PRO A 2 35.24 -20.63 -15.31
C PRO A 2 34.96 -19.13 -15.38
N GLU A 3 34.72 -18.68 -16.59
CA GLU A 3 34.45 -17.30 -16.99
C GLU A 3 33.24 -16.71 -16.25
N THR A 4 33.40 -15.48 -15.79
CA THR A 4 32.33 -14.64 -15.26
C THR A 4 31.37 -14.27 -16.38
N ALA A 5 30.20 -14.91 -16.40
CA ALA A 5 29.07 -14.50 -17.21
C ALA A 5 28.69 -13.04 -16.86
N GLY A 6 28.72 -12.18 -17.87
CA GLY A 6 28.32 -10.79 -17.77
C GLY A 6 26.86 -10.68 -17.35
N TRP A 7 26.61 -9.89 -16.32
CA TRP A 7 25.28 -9.42 -15.97
C TRP A 7 24.82 -8.49 -17.09
N GLN A 8 24.03 -9.03 -18.02
CA GLN A 8 23.28 -8.20 -18.95
C GLN A 8 22.34 -7.32 -18.13
N THR A 9 22.52 -6.00 -18.22
CA THR A 9 21.55 -5.00 -17.81
C THR A 9 20.22 -5.34 -18.48
N LEU A 10 19.29 -5.90 -17.71
CA LEU A 10 17.92 -6.09 -18.14
C LEU A 10 17.33 -4.71 -18.40
N ASP A 11 16.90 -4.47 -19.65
CA ASP A 11 16.10 -3.30 -19.99
C ASP A 11 14.89 -3.25 -19.04
N VAL A 12 14.80 -2.18 -18.26
CA VAL A 12 13.62 -1.87 -17.45
C VAL A 12 12.51 -1.56 -18.44
N GLY A 13 11.73 -2.58 -18.81
CA GLY A 13 10.62 -2.45 -19.75
C GLY A 13 9.75 -1.26 -19.35
N THR A 14 9.56 -0.31 -20.27
CA THR A 14 8.80 0.91 -20.02
C THR A 14 7.38 0.54 -19.64
N ILE A 15 6.97 0.82 -18.40
CA ILE A 15 5.58 0.56 -17.98
C ILE A 15 4.62 1.41 -18.84
N PRO A 16 3.44 0.87 -19.24
CA PRO A 16 2.47 1.65 -19.99
C PRO A 16 2.11 2.94 -19.26
N GLN A 17 1.96 4.05 -20.00
CA GLN A 17 1.65 5.34 -19.40
C GLN A 17 0.17 5.41 -18.98
N ALA A 18 -0.06 5.90 -17.76
CA ALA A 18 -1.37 6.33 -17.30
C ALA A 18 -1.45 7.87 -17.33
N THR A 19 -2.67 8.41 -17.38
CA THR A 19 -2.90 9.87 -17.33
C THR A 19 -3.96 10.21 -16.29
N VAL A 20 -3.85 11.39 -15.69
CA VAL A 20 -4.90 11.89 -14.78
C VAL A 20 -6.18 12.16 -15.58
N ARG A 21 -7.26 11.47 -15.20
CA ARG A 21 -8.59 11.58 -15.80
C ARG A 21 -9.38 12.77 -15.25
N THR A 22 -9.58 12.78 -13.93
CA THR A 22 -10.39 13.79 -13.23
C THR A 22 -9.77 14.15 -11.89
N ARG A 23 -9.97 15.40 -11.46
CA ARG A 23 -9.60 15.90 -10.13
C ARG A 23 -10.81 16.51 -9.43
N VAL A 24 -11.11 16.08 -8.21
CA VAL A 24 -12.21 16.62 -7.39
C VAL A 24 -11.74 16.89 -5.97
N THR A 25 -12.25 17.95 -5.35
CA THR A 25 -11.95 18.28 -3.95
C THR A 25 -12.96 17.58 -3.05
N VAL A 26 -12.49 16.80 -2.09
CA VAL A 26 -13.34 16.01 -1.19
C VAL A 26 -12.96 16.31 0.27
N PRO A 27 -13.89 16.84 1.08
CA PRO A 27 -13.68 16.95 2.52
C PRO A 27 -13.72 15.56 3.15
N LEU A 28 -12.76 15.26 4.01
CA LEU A 28 -12.63 14.00 4.72
C LEU A 28 -12.84 14.24 6.22
N ARG A 29 -13.58 13.35 6.87
CA ARG A 29 -13.73 13.31 8.33
C ARG A 29 -13.57 11.87 8.80
N PHE A 30 -12.74 11.67 9.81
CA PHE A 30 -12.47 10.38 10.42
C PHE A 30 -13.22 10.22 11.75
N PRO A 31 -13.41 8.97 12.23
CA PRO A 31 -14.15 8.70 13.46
C PRO A 31 -13.58 9.36 14.73
N ASP A 32 -12.26 9.60 14.77
CA ASP A 32 -11.57 10.28 15.87
C ASP A 32 -11.75 11.81 15.85
N GLY A 33 -12.56 12.33 14.91
CA GLY A 33 -12.82 13.75 14.75
C GLY A 33 -11.84 14.48 13.85
N TYR A 34 -10.73 13.85 13.45
CA TYR A 34 -9.78 14.44 12.51
C TYR A 34 -10.48 14.73 11.19
N ALA A 35 -10.22 15.92 10.64
CA ALA A 35 -10.79 16.35 9.37
C ALA A 35 -9.71 17.03 8.53
N THR A 36 -9.77 16.78 7.23
CA THR A 36 -8.88 17.41 6.26
C THR A 36 -9.60 17.49 4.91
N THR A 37 -8.96 18.09 3.91
CA THR A 37 -9.46 18.11 2.54
C THR A 37 -8.45 17.43 1.63
N ALA A 38 -8.92 16.53 0.78
CA ALA A 38 -8.09 15.87 -0.23
C ALA A 38 -8.47 16.35 -1.63
N ARG A 39 -7.47 16.50 -2.49
CA ARG A 39 -7.64 16.48 -3.93
C ARG A 39 -7.65 15.02 -4.37
N VAL A 40 -8.80 14.48 -4.73
CA VAL A 40 -8.93 13.11 -5.23
C VAL A 40 -8.71 13.11 -6.74
N LEU A 41 -7.81 12.24 -7.20
CA LEU A 41 -7.44 12.07 -8.60
C LEU A 41 -7.76 10.65 -9.05
N THR A 42 -8.31 10.55 -10.27
CA THR A 42 -8.59 9.30 -10.99
C THR A 42 -7.72 9.21 -12.24
N PHE A 43 -7.61 8.02 -12.82
CA PHE A 43 -6.65 7.74 -13.89
C PHE A 43 -7.30 6.99 -15.05
N ASP A 44 -6.82 7.27 -16.26
CA ASP A 44 -7.01 6.45 -17.46
C ASP A 44 -5.73 5.67 -17.74
N GLY A 45 -5.84 4.48 -18.37
CA GLY A 45 -4.68 3.70 -18.82
C GLY A 45 -3.97 2.89 -17.72
N LEU A 46 -4.60 2.68 -16.56
CA LEU A 46 -4.08 1.77 -15.55
C LEU A 46 -4.05 0.34 -16.08
N ILE A 47 -2.94 -0.36 -15.86
CA ILE A 47 -2.66 -1.66 -16.50
C ILE A 47 -3.62 -2.77 -16.09
N ASP A 48 -4.20 -2.68 -14.90
CA ASP A 48 -5.15 -3.66 -14.38
C ASP A 48 -6.61 -3.28 -14.67
N GLY A 49 -6.85 -2.14 -15.31
CA GLY A 49 -8.17 -1.62 -15.63
C GLY A 49 -9.05 -1.28 -14.42
N ARG A 50 -8.48 -1.22 -13.20
CA ARG A 50 -9.24 -0.97 -11.96
C ARG A 50 -9.31 0.52 -11.63
N GLU A 51 -10.29 0.87 -10.81
CA GLU A 51 -10.53 2.25 -10.38
C GLU A 51 -9.73 2.60 -9.12
N HIS A 52 -8.45 2.91 -9.26
CA HIS A 52 -7.63 3.39 -8.15
C HIS A 52 -7.75 4.89 -7.94
N LEU A 53 -7.47 5.35 -6.71
CA LEU A 53 -7.50 6.76 -6.34
C LEU A 53 -6.15 7.23 -5.83
N ALA A 54 -5.73 8.42 -6.22
CA ALA A 54 -4.72 9.18 -5.48
C ALA A 54 -5.42 10.29 -4.70
N LEU A 55 -5.06 10.44 -3.43
CA LEU A 55 -5.48 11.52 -2.57
C LEU A 55 -4.28 12.44 -2.36
N GLY A 56 -4.28 13.58 -3.05
CA GLY A 56 -3.38 14.69 -2.78
C GLY A 56 -3.80 15.41 -1.51
N LEU A 57 -2.93 15.40 -0.51
CA LEU A 57 -3.16 15.99 0.80
C LEU A 57 -2.16 17.12 1.04
N GLY A 58 -2.57 18.18 1.74
CA GLY A 58 -1.76 19.40 1.89
C GLY A 58 -1.40 20.04 0.55
N ASP A 59 -0.24 20.70 0.48
CA ASP A 59 0.32 21.23 -0.77
C ASP A 59 1.06 20.14 -1.56
N TRP A 60 0.30 19.12 -1.99
CA TRP A 60 0.87 17.97 -2.71
C TRP A 60 1.47 18.35 -4.06
N GLU A 61 0.93 19.37 -4.75
CA GLU A 61 1.44 19.82 -6.06
C GLU A 61 2.87 20.41 -5.93
N ARG A 62 3.16 21.13 -4.84
CA ARG A 62 4.53 21.52 -4.51
C ARG A 62 5.37 20.33 -4.09
N ALA A 63 4.83 19.42 -3.28
CA ALA A 63 5.57 18.29 -2.76
C ALA A 63 6.09 17.35 -3.89
N VAL A 64 5.28 17.10 -4.93
CA VAL A 64 5.67 16.25 -6.08
C VAL A 64 6.86 16.78 -6.87
N GLN A 65 7.19 18.08 -6.76
CA GLN A 65 8.39 18.66 -7.39
C GLN A 65 9.70 18.27 -6.68
N SER A 66 9.63 17.57 -5.56
CA SER A 66 10.79 17.18 -4.74
C SER A 66 10.80 15.68 -4.42
N ALA A 67 10.36 15.30 -3.22
CA ALA A 67 10.13 13.92 -2.82
C ALA A 67 8.94 13.89 -1.84
N PRO A 68 7.70 13.81 -2.36
CA PRO A 68 6.51 13.84 -1.51
C PRO A 68 6.50 12.63 -0.58
N LEU A 69 5.86 12.77 0.58
CA LEU A 69 5.54 11.62 1.41
C LEU A 69 4.41 10.83 0.73
N VAL A 70 4.63 9.55 0.46
CA VAL A 70 3.69 8.71 -0.28
C VAL A 70 3.32 7.46 0.51
N ARG A 71 2.02 7.20 0.63
CA ARG A 71 1.47 5.95 1.19
C ARG A 71 0.73 5.16 0.12
N PRO A 72 1.30 4.05 -0.39
CA PRO A 72 0.53 3.04 -1.12
C PRO A 72 -0.30 2.22 -0.12
N HIS A 73 -1.59 2.47 -0.05
CA HIS A 73 -2.54 1.75 0.81
C HIS A 73 -3.32 0.73 -0.03
N SER A 74 -3.14 -0.56 0.26
CA SER A 74 -3.99 -1.59 -0.32
C SER A 74 -5.34 -1.59 0.41
N GLU A 75 -6.43 -1.49 -0.35
CA GLU A 75 -7.80 -1.54 0.12
C GLU A 75 -8.01 -2.68 1.12
N CYS A 76 -8.65 -2.36 2.24
CA CYS A 76 -9.13 -3.32 3.21
C CYS A 76 -10.50 -2.86 3.70
N LEU A 77 -11.57 -3.21 3.00
CA LEU A 77 -12.94 -2.76 3.28
C LEU A 77 -13.31 -2.95 4.76
N THR A 78 -13.00 -4.13 5.31
CA THR A 78 -13.30 -4.45 6.71
C THR A 78 -12.59 -3.53 7.69
N GLY A 79 -11.33 -3.17 7.43
CA GLY A 79 -10.55 -2.30 8.31
C GLY A 79 -10.82 -0.82 8.08
N ASP A 80 -10.84 -0.41 6.83
CA ASP A 80 -10.92 0.99 6.40
C ASP A 80 -12.32 1.57 6.60
N VAL A 81 -13.37 0.77 6.35
CA VAL A 81 -14.77 1.23 6.38
C VAL A 81 -15.51 0.73 7.62
N PHE A 82 -15.37 -0.55 7.96
CA PHE A 82 -16.12 -1.15 9.08
C PHE A 82 -15.37 -1.13 10.42
N GLY A 83 -14.14 -0.61 10.47
CA GLY A 83 -13.38 -0.50 11.72
C GLY A 83 -12.99 -1.85 12.33
N SER A 84 -12.80 -2.88 11.51
CA SER A 84 -12.43 -4.22 11.98
C SER A 84 -11.14 -4.20 12.81
N GLN A 85 -11.21 -4.80 14.00
CA GLN A 85 -10.08 -4.97 14.90
C GLN A 85 -9.21 -6.18 14.57
N ARG A 86 -9.54 -6.96 13.52
CA ARG A 86 -8.73 -8.12 13.08
C ARG A 86 -7.45 -7.71 12.35
N CYS A 87 -7.37 -6.46 11.91
CA CYS A 87 -6.21 -5.90 11.22
C CYS A 87 -5.96 -4.46 11.69
N ASP A 88 -4.84 -3.89 11.27
CA ASP A 88 -4.45 -2.51 11.56
C ASP A 88 -4.63 -1.57 10.34
N CYS A 89 -5.33 -2.00 9.28
CA CYS A 89 -5.47 -1.24 8.04
C CYS A 89 -6.15 0.12 8.23
N GLY A 90 -7.28 0.17 8.94
CA GLY A 90 -8.00 1.41 9.22
C GLY A 90 -7.16 2.43 10.01
N PRO A 91 -6.56 2.03 11.16
CA PRO A 91 -5.61 2.89 11.87
C PRO A 91 -4.42 3.37 11.02
N GLN A 92 -3.85 2.51 10.18
CA GLN A 92 -2.77 2.90 9.27
C GLN A 92 -3.21 3.88 8.18
N LEU A 93 -4.43 3.73 7.64
CA LEU A 93 -5.02 4.69 6.69
C LEU A 93 -5.15 6.07 7.35
N ARG A 94 -5.72 6.10 8.56
CA ARG A 94 -5.90 7.32 9.35
C ARG A 94 -4.56 7.99 9.68
N GLU A 95 -3.58 7.23 10.18
CA GLU A 95 -2.22 7.72 10.46
C GLU A 95 -1.59 8.33 9.20
N ALA A 96 -1.66 7.62 8.07
CA ALA A 96 -1.06 8.08 6.82
C ALA A 96 -1.67 9.40 6.35
N VAL A 97 -2.98 9.57 6.43
CA VAL A 97 -3.64 10.81 6.01
C VAL A 97 -3.13 12.00 6.81
N GLU A 98 -3.00 11.88 8.14
CA GLU A 98 -2.49 12.96 8.97
C GLU A 98 -1.02 13.25 8.74
N ARG A 99 -0.18 12.20 8.67
CA ARG A 99 1.25 12.36 8.43
C ARG A 99 1.58 12.97 7.07
N ILE A 100 0.73 12.76 6.07
CA ILE A 100 0.90 13.33 4.72
C ILE A 100 0.34 14.75 4.66
N ALA A 101 -0.76 15.05 5.36
CA ALA A 101 -1.44 16.35 5.25
C ALA A 101 -0.56 17.55 5.65
N GLU A 102 0.33 17.39 6.63
CA GLU A 102 1.21 18.47 7.10
C GLU A 102 2.32 18.84 6.09
N PRO A 103 3.20 17.90 5.65
CA PRO A 103 4.25 18.22 4.67
C PRO A 103 3.75 18.30 3.22
N GLY A 104 2.54 17.81 2.95
CA GLY A 104 2.03 17.59 1.60
C GLY A 104 2.51 16.26 0.99
N GLY A 105 1.64 15.61 0.22
CA GLY A 105 1.99 14.38 -0.49
C GLY A 105 0.78 13.58 -0.97
N LEU A 106 0.97 12.27 -1.14
CA LEU A 106 0.01 11.41 -1.83
C LEU A 106 -0.32 10.15 -1.02
N LEU A 107 -1.61 9.88 -0.83
CA LEU A 107 -2.08 8.56 -0.46
C LEU A 107 -2.65 7.87 -1.70
N LEU A 108 -2.09 6.73 -2.10
CA LEU A 108 -2.62 5.91 -3.19
C LEU A 108 -3.52 4.84 -2.60
N TYR A 109 -4.82 4.92 -2.88
CA TYR A 109 -5.79 3.91 -2.49
C TYR A 109 -5.91 2.87 -3.60
N LEU A 110 -5.21 1.76 -3.42
CA LEU A 110 -5.09 0.68 -4.40
C LEU A 110 -6.17 -0.36 -4.13
N ARG A 111 -7.08 -0.54 -5.09
CA ARG A 111 -8.19 -1.52 -5.03
C ARG A 111 -7.71 -2.95 -5.26
N GLN A 112 -6.90 -3.42 -4.32
CA GLN A 112 -6.22 -4.71 -4.28
C GLN A 112 -6.52 -5.41 -2.95
N GLU A 113 -7.81 -5.57 -2.67
CA GLU A 113 -8.32 -6.22 -1.46
C GLU A 113 -7.73 -7.62 -1.23
N GLY A 114 -7.54 -7.99 0.03
CA GLY A 114 -7.11 -9.34 0.41
C GLY A 114 -5.69 -9.69 -0.04
N ARG A 115 -4.81 -8.72 -0.27
CA ARG A 115 -3.50 -8.95 -0.93
C ARG A 115 -3.64 -9.43 -2.38
N GLY A 116 -4.65 -8.93 -3.10
CA GLY A 116 -4.87 -9.23 -4.52
C GLY A 116 -5.91 -10.32 -4.78
N ILE A 117 -6.21 -11.17 -3.80
CA ILE A 117 -7.16 -12.30 -3.96
C ILE A 117 -8.64 -11.86 -3.95
N GLY A 118 -8.92 -10.64 -3.52
CA GLY A 118 -10.28 -10.09 -3.42
C GLY A 118 -10.98 -10.34 -2.09
N LEU A 119 -12.14 -9.70 -1.92
CA LEU A 119 -12.87 -9.66 -0.65
C LEU A 119 -13.42 -11.02 -0.22
N TYR A 120 -14.05 -11.77 -1.13
CA TYR A 120 -14.69 -13.03 -0.78
C TYR A 120 -13.67 -14.08 -0.36
N ALA A 121 -12.60 -14.27 -1.13
CA ALA A 121 -11.52 -15.19 -0.77
C ALA A 121 -10.84 -14.80 0.57
N LYS A 122 -10.72 -13.51 0.88
CA LYS A 122 -10.27 -13.05 2.19
C LYS A 122 -11.21 -13.49 3.32
N LEU A 123 -12.53 -13.37 3.12
CA LEU A 123 -13.51 -13.79 4.11
C LEU A 123 -13.57 -15.31 4.26
N ASP A 124 -13.40 -16.05 3.16
CA ASP A 124 -13.25 -17.51 3.20
C ASP A 124 -12.02 -17.92 4.02
N ALA A 125 -10.90 -17.21 3.85
CA ALA A 125 -9.70 -17.43 4.68
C ALA A 125 -9.96 -17.15 6.16
N TYR A 126 -10.78 -16.14 6.49
CA TYR A 126 -11.19 -15.90 7.88
C TYR A 126 -12.07 -17.01 8.45
N ALA A 127 -13.00 -17.55 7.66
CA ALA A 127 -13.83 -18.68 8.09
C ALA A 127 -12.96 -19.93 8.38
N LEU A 128 -11.95 -20.20 7.55
CA LEU A 128 -10.99 -21.28 7.78
C LEU A 128 -10.15 -21.06 9.05
N GLN A 129 -9.72 -19.81 9.30
CA GLN A 129 -8.98 -19.47 10.52
C GLN A 129 -9.84 -19.61 11.79
N GLU A 130 -11.13 -19.29 11.72
CA GLU A 130 -12.08 -19.54 12.81
C GLU A 130 -12.29 -21.03 13.06
N ALA A 131 -12.21 -21.84 12.01
CA ALA A 131 -12.23 -23.31 12.10
C ALA A 131 -10.91 -23.91 12.62
N GLY A 132 -9.89 -23.09 12.90
CA GLY A 132 -8.65 -23.48 13.57
C GLY A 132 -7.41 -23.53 12.70
N LEU A 133 -7.51 -23.26 11.40
CA LEU A 133 -6.34 -23.18 10.52
C LEU A 133 -5.50 -21.94 10.82
N ASP A 134 -4.19 -22.04 10.64
CA ASP A 134 -3.35 -20.84 10.61
C ASP A 134 -3.53 -20.04 9.30
N THR A 135 -2.90 -18.86 9.23
CA THR A 135 -3.04 -17.98 8.06
C THR A 135 -2.45 -18.57 6.79
N TYR A 136 -1.36 -19.34 6.91
CA TYR A 136 -0.71 -19.98 5.77
C TYR A 136 -1.56 -21.14 5.26
N GLU A 137 -1.99 -22.03 6.16
CA GLU A 137 -2.87 -23.17 5.87
C GLU A 137 -4.16 -22.71 5.19
N ALA A 138 -4.77 -21.62 5.68
CA ALA A 138 -5.97 -21.06 5.08
C ALA A 138 -5.73 -20.57 3.63
N ASN A 139 -4.60 -19.91 3.35
CA ASN A 139 -4.28 -19.45 1.99
C ASN A 139 -3.96 -20.61 1.04
N VAL A 140 -3.23 -21.62 1.52
CA VAL A 140 -2.91 -22.84 0.74
C VAL A 140 -4.20 -23.61 0.43
N ALA A 141 -5.11 -23.76 1.39
CA ALA A 141 -6.40 -24.41 1.19
C ALA A 141 -7.27 -23.72 0.12
N LEU A 142 -7.08 -22.41 -0.07
CA LEU A 142 -7.76 -21.62 -1.09
C LEU A 142 -6.99 -21.53 -2.42
N GLY A 143 -5.82 -22.19 -2.53
CA GLY A 143 -4.98 -22.18 -3.73
C GLY A 143 -4.35 -20.82 -4.04
N ARG A 144 -4.02 -20.02 -3.01
CA ARG A 144 -3.51 -18.64 -3.15
C ARG A 144 -2.07 -18.48 -2.69
N GLY A 145 -1.35 -17.54 -3.30
CA GLY A 145 -0.01 -17.14 -2.85
C GLY A 145 -0.03 -16.31 -1.55
N GLU A 146 1.13 -16.14 -0.91
CA GLU A 146 1.23 -15.34 0.33
C GLU A 146 0.98 -13.83 0.11
N ASP A 147 1.30 -13.33 -1.09
CA ASP A 147 1.05 -11.95 -1.54
C ASP A 147 0.97 -11.89 -3.07
N GLU A 148 -0.21 -11.56 -3.61
CA GLU A 148 -0.44 -11.46 -5.07
C GLU A 148 -0.56 -9.99 -5.52
N ARG A 149 -0.07 -9.05 -4.70
CA ARG A 149 -0.12 -7.61 -5.04
C ARG A 149 0.95 -7.23 -6.05
N ASP A 150 0.51 -6.51 -7.07
CA ASP A 150 1.38 -5.85 -8.04
C ASP A 150 1.33 -4.33 -7.86
N TYR A 151 2.46 -3.72 -7.54
CA TYR A 151 2.57 -2.27 -7.40
C TYR A 151 2.86 -1.53 -8.72
N THR A 152 2.72 -2.20 -9.88
CA THR A 152 2.80 -1.55 -11.20
C THR A 152 1.86 -0.36 -11.31
N VAL A 153 0.61 -0.53 -10.88
CA VAL A 153 -0.39 0.55 -10.88
C VAL A 153 0.01 1.74 -10.00
N ALA A 154 0.66 1.49 -8.86
CA ALA A 154 1.14 2.55 -7.98
C ALA A 154 2.25 3.37 -8.67
N ALA A 155 3.18 2.69 -9.36
CA ALA A 155 4.20 3.36 -10.16
C ALA A 155 3.58 4.17 -11.31
N GLN A 156 2.60 3.62 -12.04
CA GLN A 156 1.88 4.34 -13.10
C GLN A 156 1.24 5.63 -12.58
N MET A 157 0.54 5.56 -11.44
CA MET A 157 -0.10 6.72 -10.81
C MET A 157 0.91 7.78 -10.40
N LEU A 158 2.04 7.38 -9.80
CA LEU A 158 3.08 8.32 -9.36
C LEU A 158 3.75 9.03 -10.53
N LEU A 159 4.13 8.28 -11.57
CA LEU A 159 4.74 8.86 -12.77
C LEU A 159 3.76 9.79 -13.51
N ALA A 160 2.48 9.44 -13.58
CA ALA A 160 1.44 10.31 -14.15
C ALA A 160 1.25 11.63 -13.39
N LEU A 161 1.64 11.66 -12.11
CA LEU A 161 1.61 12.85 -11.24
C LEU A 161 2.96 13.60 -11.20
N GLY A 162 3.97 13.13 -11.94
CA GLY A 162 5.32 13.70 -11.90
C GLY A 162 6.13 13.31 -10.67
N ALA A 163 5.65 12.39 -9.84
CA ALA A 163 6.31 11.93 -8.61
C ALA A 163 7.29 10.77 -8.89
N GLY A 164 8.33 11.02 -9.69
CA GLY A 164 9.37 10.04 -10.02
C GLY A 164 10.34 9.71 -8.87
N ARG A 165 10.30 10.50 -7.79
CA ARG A 165 11.10 10.33 -6.58
C ARG A 165 10.22 10.57 -5.37
N ILE A 166 10.23 9.69 -4.36
CA ILE A 166 9.30 9.72 -3.22
C ILE A 166 9.99 9.40 -1.89
N ARG A 167 9.34 9.79 -0.78
CA ARG A 167 9.58 9.21 0.54
C ARG A 167 8.44 8.24 0.84
N LEU A 168 8.75 6.95 1.02
CA LEU A 168 7.76 5.89 1.10
C LEU A 168 7.34 5.61 2.55
N LEU A 169 6.06 5.81 2.86
CA LEU A 169 5.46 5.47 4.16
C LEU A 169 4.98 4.00 4.18
N SER A 170 5.85 3.06 4.55
CA SER A 170 5.57 1.62 4.49
C SER A 170 6.49 0.77 5.39
N ASN A 171 5.91 -0.25 6.02
CA ASN A 171 6.65 -1.34 6.69
C ASN A 171 6.92 -2.53 5.76
N ASN A 172 6.36 -2.57 4.54
CA ASN A 172 6.59 -3.64 3.58
C ASN A 172 7.83 -3.36 2.71
N PRO A 173 8.92 -4.15 2.80
CA PRO A 173 10.10 -4.00 1.94
C PRO A 173 9.82 -4.25 0.45
N ASP A 174 8.92 -5.16 0.11
CA ASP A 174 8.61 -5.52 -1.28
C ASP A 174 8.01 -4.36 -2.06
N LYS A 175 7.28 -3.46 -1.38
CA LYS A 175 6.74 -2.23 -1.99
C LYS A 175 7.83 -1.34 -2.55
N ALA A 176 8.93 -1.18 -1.80
CA ALA A 176 10.03 -0.32 -2.24
C ALA A 176 10.69 -0.91 -3.49
N ALA A 177 11.06 -2.19 -3.42
CA ALA A 177 11.71 -2.89 -4.53
C ALA A 177 10.87 -2.88 -5.81
N GLN A 178 9.55 -3.11 -5.71
CA GLN A 178 8.66 -3.08 -6.87
C GLN A 178 8.53 -1.68 -7.49
N LEU A 179 8.48 -0.61 -6.69
CA LEU A 179 8.42 0.77 -7.18
C LEU A 179 9.73 1.18 -7.88
N GLU A 180 10.87 0.86 -7.27
CA GLU A 180 12.20 1.15 -7.83
C GLU A 180 12.41 0.43 -9.15
N ALA A 181 12.05 -0.85 -9.23
CA ALA A 181 12.09 -1.63 -10.46
C ALA A 181 11.21 -1.07 -11.59
N ARG A 182 10.33 -0.12 -11.29
CA ARG A 182 9.38 0.50 -12.23
C ARG A 182 9.62 2.01 -12.40
N GLY A 183 10.82 2.47 -12.06
CA GLY A 183 11.27 3.84 -12.33
C GLY A 183 10.82 4.89 -11.32
N VAL A 184 10.38 4.49 -10.12
CA VAL A 184 10.11 5.40 -9.00
C VAL A 184 11.22 5.28 -7.96
N GLU A 185 12.06 6.31 -7.83
CA GLU A 185 13.11 6.36 -6.82
C GLU A 185 12.53 6.49 -5.40
N VAL A 186 12.89 5.58 -4.49
CA VAL A 186 12.53 5.65 -3.07
C VAL A 186 13.68 6.31 -2.30
N ALA A 187 13.61 7.63 -2.12
CA ALA A 187 14.64 8.42 -1.45
C ALA A 187 14.76 8.11 0.06
N GLU A 188 13.66 7.69 0.68
CA GLU A 188 13.59 7.37 2.10
C GLU A 188 12.47 6.36 2.35
N ARG A 189 12.70 5.39 3.25
CA ARG A 189 11.67 4.47 3.75
C ARG A 189 11.31 4.86 5.18
N ILE A 190 10.07 5.29 5.38
CA ILE A 190 9.55 5.74 6.66
C ILE A 190 8.54 4.70 7.15
N PRO A 191 8.72 4.12 8.35
CA PRO A 191 7.79 3.13 8.86
C PRO A 191 6.45 3.76 9.25
N THR A 192 5.38 2.98 9.11
CA THR A 192 4.09 3.26 9.76
C THR A 192 4.09 2.76 11.19
N GLY A 193 3.28 3.38 12.05
CA GLY A 193 3.00 2.88 13.38
C GLY A 193 2.41 1.47 13.36
N VAL A 194 2.67 0.73 14.45
CA VAL A 194 2.04 -0.57 14.71
C VAL A 194 0.89 -0.36 15.68
N HIS A 195 -0.34 -0.59 15.21
CA HIS A 195 -1.55 -0.35 15.99
C HIS A 195 -2.05 -1.67 16.58
N LEU A 196 -1.50 -2.06 17.73
CA LEU A 196 -1.83 -3.30 18.42
C LEU A 196 -3.20 -3.24 19.12
N SER A 197 -3.92 -4.34 19.04
CA SER A 197 -5.10 -4.66 19.84
C SER A 197 -5.09 -6.14 20.18
N ALA A 198 -5.85 -6.56 21.20
CA ALA A 198 -5.95 -7.97 21.56
C ALA A 198 -6.42 -8.85 20.38
N ALA A 199 -7.25 -8.29 19.48
CA ALA A 199 -7.82 -9.00 18.34
C ALA A 199 -6.86 -9.15 17.14
N ASN A 200 -5.90 -8.23 16.97
CA ASN A 200 -4.94 -8.28 15.84
C ASN A 200 -3.53 -8.75 16.24
N LEU A 201 -3.25 -8.98 17.52
CA LEU A 201 -1.92 -9.38 17.99
C LEU A 201 -1.40 -10.64 17.28
N ARG A 202 -2.23 -11.68 17.18
CA ARG A 202 -1.87 -12.92 16.47
C ARG A 202 -1.58 -12.66 14.99
N TYR A 203 -2.43 -11.86 14.33
CA TYR A 203 -2.25 -11.49 12.92
C TYR A 203 -0.96 -10.70 12.69
N LEU A 204 -0.67 -9.71 13.55
CA LEU A 204 0.53 -8.87 13.43
C LEU A 204 1.81 -9.63 13.78
N ALA A 205 1.76 -10.56 14.74
CA ALA A 205 2.86 -11.46 15.05
C ALA A 205 3.21 -12.37 13.86
N THR A 206 2.21 -13.04 13.26
CA THR A 206 2.41 -13.83 12.03
C THR A 206 2.92 -12.96 10.88
N LYS A 207 2.42 -11.73 10.73
CA LYS A 207 2.92 -10.82 9.70
C LYS A 207 4.40 -10.48 9.91
N ALA A 208 4.82 -10.22 11.16
CA ALA A 208 6.20 -9.86 11.50
C ALA A 208 7.19 -10.99 11.23
N THR A 209 6.81 -12.25 11.50
CA THR A 209 7.67 -13.41 11.23
C THR A 209 7.85 -13.68 9.73
N HIS A 210 6.81 -13.46 8.91
CA HIS A 210 6.87 -13.73 7.47
C HIS A 210 7.45 -12.57 6.63
N THR A 211 7.45 -11.31 7.09
CA THR A 211 7.88 -10.13 6.29
C THR A 211 9.29 -9.60 6.58
N ALA A 212 10.24 -10.47 6.94
CA ALA A 212 11.64 -10.10 7.18
C ALA A 212 11.80 -8.82 8.07
N HIS A 213 11.50 -8.96 9.35
CA HIS A 213 11.98 -8.11 10.46
C HIS A 213 11.70 -6.59 10.44
N THR A 214 10.77 -6.07 9.63
CA THR A 214 10.52 -4.60 9.58
C THR A 214 9.37 -4.12 10.48
N LEU A 215 8.79 -5.01 11.30
CA LEU A 215 7.77 -4.67 12.30
C LEU A 215 8.40 -4.77 13.69
N ASP A 216 8.75 -3.63 14.29
CA ASP A 216 9.13 -3.56 15.70
C ASP A 216 7.86 -3.65 16.54
N LEU A 217 7.64 -4.80 17.19
CA LEU A 217 6.51 -5.03 18.09
C LEU A 217 6.92 -4.57 19.50
N PRO A 218 6.29 -3.54 20.08
CA PRO A 218 6.63 -3.13 21.44
C PRO A 218 6.25 -4.25 22.42
N GLY A 219 7.25 -4.88 23.05
CA GLY A 219 7.07 -5.73 24.23
C GLY A 219 6.85 -7.24 23.99
N LEU A 220 7.55 -7.84 23.03
CA LEU A 220 7.93 -9.26 23.10
C LEU A 220 9.37 -9.39 23.59
#